data_AF-A0A9E6MZS8-F1
#
_entry.id   AF-A0A9E6MZS8-F1
#
_cell.length_a   1.000
_cell.length_b   1.000
_cell.length_c   1.000
_cell.angle_alpha   90.00
_cell.angle_beta   90.00
_cell.angle_gamma   90.00
#
_symmetry.space_group_name_H-M   'P 1'
#
loop_
_entity.id
_entity.type
_entity.pdbx_description
1 polymer ?
#
loop_
_entity_poly.entity_id
_entity_poly.type
_entity_poly.pdbx_seq_one_letter_code
_entity_poly.pdbx_strand_id
1 'polypeptide(L)'
;MSRKTKFSSNWKKAKARVQKIHTRIANVRKDFLHKTTTTISKNHAIVCIEDLQVRNMSKSAAGSSDSPGRNVKAKSGLNKSILDQGWFEFRRQLEYKQVWLGGDVLAVPARNTSRTCPACGHVSADNRQTQAKFACVDCGYENNADVVGAINVLERGHRLLACGELAQSGRSVKQEPAEATTQGLALV
;
A
#
# COMPACT_ATOMS: atom_id res chain seq x y z
N MET A 1 5.05 -21.76 23.74
CA MET A 1 4.12 -22.90 23.99
C MET A 1 4.77 -24.27 23.85
N SER A 2 5.95 -24.39 23.26
CA SER A 2 6.67 -25.65 23.01
C SER A 2 6.85 -26.55 24.25
N ARG A 3 6.96 -25.97 25.45
CA ARG A 3 7.16 -26.71 26.71
C ARG A 3 5.87 -27.18 27.41
N LYS A 4 4.68 -26.94 26.84
CA LYS A 4 3.39 -27.31 27.48
C LYS A 4 2.66 -28.37 26.66
N THR A 5 2.17 -29.42 27.32
CA THR A 5 1.32 -30.45 26.70
C THR A 5 0.06 -29.81 26.12
N LYS A 6 -0.14 -29.96 24.81
CA LYS A 6 -1.27 -29.40 24.07
C LYS A 6 -2.59 -29.83 24.75
N PHE A 7 -3.56 -28.91 24.83
CA PHE A 7 -4.87 -29.10 25.45
C PHE A 7 -4.91 -29.34 26.98
N SER A 8 -3.78 -29.47 27.68
CA SER A 8 -3.76 -29.48 29.14
C SER A 8 -4.32 -28.17 29.74
N SER A 9 -4.77 -28.21 31.01
CA SER A 9 -5.24 -27.01 31.72
C SER A 9 -4.21 -25.88 31.70
N ASN A 10 -2.93 -26.22 31.91
CA ASN A 10 -1.82 -25.27 31.88
C ASN A 10 -1.54 -24.69 30.48
N TRP A 11 -1.79 -25.46 29.41
CA TRP A 11 -1.73 -24.98 28.04
C TRP A 11 -2.89 -24.04 27.71
N LYS A 12 -4.13 -24.40 28.11
CA LYS A 12 -5.32 -23.54 27.94
C LYS A 12 -5.12 -22.19 28.63
N LYS A 13 -4.64 -22.18 29.88
CA LYS A 13 -4.30 -20.96 30.64
C LYS A 13 -3.27 -20.09 29.90
N ALA A 14 -2.21 -20.69 29.37
CA ALA A 14 -1.18 -19.96 28.63
C ALA A 14 -1.71 -19.40 27.30
N LYS A 15 -2.50 -20.17 26.56
CA LYS A 15 -3.17 -19.73 25.32
C LYS A 15 -4.08 -18.54 25.58
N ALA A 16 -4.90 -18.59 26.64
CA ALA A 16 -5.76 -17.48 27.02
C ALA A 16 -4.98 -16.20 27.32
N ARG A 17 -3.84 -16.29 28.03
CA ARG A 17 -2.96 -15.13 28.29
C ARG A 17 -2.43 -14.51 27.01
N VAL A 18 -1.91 -15.34 26.09
CA VAL A 18 -1.42 -14.87 24.79
C VAL A 18 -2.54 -14.23 23.98
N GLN A 19 -3.73 -14.84 23.95
CA GLN A 19 -4.90 -14.29 23.26
C GLN A 19 -5.28 -12.91 23.80
N LYS A 20 -5.31 -12.72 25.13
CA LYS A 20 -5.60 -11.42 25.75
C LYS A 20 -4.65 -10.32 25.28
N ILE A 21 -3.35 -10.63 25.16
CA ILE A 21 -2.36 -9.66 24.68
C ILE A 21 -2.62 -9.31 23.21
N HIS A 22 -2.84 -10.30 22.35
CA HIS A 22 -3.14 -10.05 20.93
C HIS A 22 -4.45 -9.27 20.74
N THR A 23 -5.51 -9.58 21.51
CA THR A 23 -6.75 -8.81 21.51
C THR A 23 -6.51 -7.36 21.92
N ARG A 24 -5.72 -7.11 22.97
CA ARG A 24 -5.38 -5.75 23.40
C ARG A 24 -4.64 -4.98 22.30
N ILE A 25 -3.64 -5.59 21.68
CA ILE A 25 -2.88 -4.97 20.57
C ILE A 25 -3.82 -4.65 19.40
N ALA A 26 -4.69 -5.58 19.02
CA ALA A 26 -5.66 -5.37 17.94
C ALA A 26 -6.63 -4.22 18.27
N ASN A 27 -7.11 -4.12 19.51
CA ASN A 27 -7.99 -3.04 19.95
C ASN A 27 -7.29 -1.67 19.97
N VAL A 28 -6.06 -1.60 20.45
CA VAL A 28 -5.26 -0.35 20.44
C VAL A 28 -5.06 0.15 19.01
N ARG A 29 -4.67 -0.76 18.10
CA ARG A 29 -4.53 -0.42 16.68
C ARG A 29 -5.86 0.04 16.08
N LYS A 30 -6.96 -0.66 16.36
CA LYS A 30 -8.29 -0.29 15.84
C LYS A 30 -8.73 1.08 16.36
N ASP A 31 -8.52 1.37 17.63
CA ASP A 31 -8.81 2.68 18.25
C ASP A 31 -8.00 3.80 17.59
N PHE A 32 -6.69 3.60 17.43
CA PHE A 32 -5.83 4.55 16.72
C PHE A 32 -6.33 4.81 15.29
N LEU A 33 -6.59 3.77 14.51
CA LEU A 33 -7.09 3.90 13.13
C LEU A 33 -8.41 4.67 13.08
N HIS A 34 -9.37 4.35 13.97
CA HIS A 34 -10.64 5.07 13.98
C HIS A 34 -10.46 6.54 14.35
N LYS A 35 -9.66 6.86 15.37
CA LYS A 35 -9.40 8.25 15.78
C LYS A 35 -8.75 9.03 14.65
N THR A 36 -7.67 8.51 14.08
CA THR A 36 -6.92 9.19 13.02
C THR A 36 -7.77 9.40 11.77
N THR A 37 -8.46 8.37 11.29
CA THR A 37 -9.30 8.50 10.08
C THR A 37 -10.51 9.40 10.31
N THR A 38 -11.10 9.43 11.52
CA THR A 38 -12.16 10.39 11.86
C THR A 38 -11.62 11.82 11.86
N THR A 39 -10.46 12.06 12.48
CA THR A 39 -9.86 13.40 12.50
C THR A 39 -9.55 13.88 11.10
N ILE A 40 -8.96 13.04 10.24
CA ILE A 40 -8.68 13.41 8.85
C ILE A 40 -9.99 13.75 8.12
N SER A 41 -11.00 12.88 8.22
CA SER A 41 -12.25 13.03 7.46
C SER A 41 -13.06 14.25 7.87
N LYS A 42 -13.01 14.66 9.14
CA LYS A 42 -13.68 15.87 9.62
C LYS A 42 -13.03 17.18 9.16
N ASN A 43 -11.76 17.15 8.81
CA ASN A 43 -10.98 18.37 8.53
C ASN A 43 -10.67 18.56 7.03
N HIS A 44 -10.88 17.55 6.19
CA HIS A 44 -10.52 17.61 4.78
C HIS A 44 -11.61 16.99 3.92
N ALA A 45 -12.10 17.73 2.93
CA ALA A 45 -13.08 17.25 1.96
C ALA A 45 -12.47 16.27 0.93
N ILE A 46 -11.17 16.38 0.67
CA ILE A 46 -10.46 15.53 -0.30
C ILE A 46 -9.19 15.02 0.37
N VAL A 47 -8.98 13.70 0.31
CA VAL A 47 -7.79 13.05 0.87
C VAL A 47 -7.12 12.21 -0.21
N CYS A 48 -5.89 12.57 -0.56
CA CYS A 48 -5.09 11.81 -1.52
C CYS A 48 -4.21 10.79 -0.78
N ILE A 49 -4.22 9.54 -1.24
CA ILE A 49 -3.43 8.45 -0.68
C ILE A 49 -2.72 7.66 -1.77
N GLU A 50 -1.63 6.99 -1.43
CA GLU A 50 -1.01 6.02 -2.34
C GLU A 50 -1.88 4.76 -2.50
N ASP A 51 -2.04 4.32 -3.75
CA ASP A 51 -2.66 3.04 -4.10
C ASP A 51 -1.69 1.88 -3.86
N LEU A 52 -1.35 1.66 -2.59
CA LEU A 52 -0.50 0.55 -2.18
C LEU A 52 -1.25 -0.77 -2.39
N GLN A 53 -0.64 -1.69 -3.14
CA GLN A 53 -1.17 -3.03 -3.36
C GLN A 53 -0.89 -3.93 -2.14
N VAL A 54 -1.45 -3.56 -0.97
CA VAL A 54 -1.13 -4.14 0.35
C VAL A 54 -1.25 -5.67 0.34
N ARG A 55 -2.30 -6.22 -0.31
CA ARG A 55 -2.51 -7.67 -0.44
C ARG A 55 -1.33 -8.37 -1.11
N ASN A 56 -0.78 -7.76 -2.17
CA ASN A 56 0.39 -8.29 -2.88
C ASN A 56 1.67 -8.10 -2.06
N MET A 57 1.80 -6.95 -1.39
CA MET A 57 2.94 -6.64 -0.54
C MET A 57 3.05 -7.56 0.67
N SER A 58 1.93 -8.03 1.23
CA SER A 58 1.91 -8.95 2.37
C SER A 58 1.84 -10.43 1.99
N LYS A 59 2.01 -10.78 0.70
CA LYS A 59 1.97 -12.17 0.24
C LYS A 59 3.15 -12.96 0.83
N SER A 60 2.90 -14.20 1.24
CA SER A 60 3.92 -15.10 1.76
C SER A 60 4.95 -15.43 0.70
N ALA A 61 6.21 -15.61 1.11
CA ALA A 61 7.28 -16.13 0.27
C ALA A 61 7.62 -17.60 0.59
N ALA A 62 6.85 -18.32 1.42
CA ALA A 62 7.25 -19.65 1.94
C ALA A 62 7.45 -20.75 0.86
N GLY A 63 6.95 -20.58 -0.36
CA GLY A 63 7.03 -21.60 -1.41
C GLY A 63 6.25 -22.88 -1.07
N SER A 64 6.53 -23.96 -1.79
CA SER A 64 5.99 -25.30 -1.55
C SER A 64 7.09 -26.24 -1.05
N SER A 65 6.75 -27.51 -0.75
CA SER A 65 7.75 -28.55 -0.45
C SER A 65 8.72 -28.76 -1.61
N ASP A 66 8.20 -28.75 -2.83
CA ASP A 66 8.95 -29.09 -4.04
C ASP A 66 9.71 -27.88 -4.62
N SER A 67 9.26 -26.67 -4.27
CA SER A 67 9.91 -25.41 -4.60
C SER A 67 9.94 -24.47 -3.39
N PRO A 68 10.92 -24.64 -2.49
CA PRO A 68 11.06 -23.81 -1.31
C PRO A 68 11.31 -22.35 -1.68
N GLY A 69 10.66 -21.47 -0.92
CA GLY A 69 10.83 -20.04 -1.13
C GLY A 69 12.17 -19.48 -0.65
N ARG A 70 12.60 -18.36 -1.23
CA ARG A 70 13.82 -17.64 -0.82
C ARG A 70 13.48 -16.49 0.12
N ASN A 71 14.41 -16.17 1.04
CA ASN A 71 14.29 -15.05 1.98
C ASN A 71 13.00 -15.04 2.82
N VAL A 72 12.43 -16.22 3.11
CA VAL A 72 11.12 -16.38 3.77
C VAL A 72 11.05 -15.66 5.11
N LYS A 73 12.10 -15.76 5.94
CA LYS A 73 12.16 -15.11 7.26
C LYS A 73 12.13 -13.59 7.15
N ALA A 74 12.95 -13.02 6.27
CA ALA A 74 12.98 -11.58 6.01
C ALA A 74 11.62 -11.08 5.48
N LYS A 75 11.05 -11.80 4.51
CA LYS A 75 9.74 -11.46 3.96
C LYS A 75 8.62 -11.56 5.00
N SER A 76 8.62 -12.60 5.82
CA SER A 76 7.65 -12.76 6.91
C SER A 76 7.73 -11.62 7.93
N GLY A 77 8.95 -11.18 8.26
CA GLY A 77 9.18 -9.98 9.08
C GLY A 77 8.57 -8.72 8.46
N LEU A 78 8.85 -8.47 7.17
CA LEU A 78 8.26 -7.33 6.44
C LEU A 78 6.73 -7.40 6.39
N ASN A 79 6.17 -8.58 6.10
CA ASN A 79 4.73 -8.80 6.05
C ASN A 79 4.09 -8.49 7.40
N LYS A 80 4.73 -8.93 8.51
CA LYS A 80 4.27 -8.61 9.86
C LYS A 80 4.24 -7.10 10.08
N SER A 81 5.30 -6.38 9.73
CA SER A 81 5.34 -4.91 9.87
C SER A 81 4.22 -4.23 9.07
N ILE A 82 3.99 -4.62 7.81
CA ILE A 82 2.92 -4.08 6.97
C ILE A 82 1.54 -4.31 7.60
N LEU A 83 1.28 -5.52 8.08
CA LEU A 83 -0.01 -5.89 8.70
C LEU A 83 -0.20 -5.21 10.05
N ASP A 84 0.88 -5.03 10.82
CA ASP A 84 0.84 -4.34 12.10
C ASP A 84 0.50 -2.85 11.92
N GLN A 85 0.94 -2.20 10.83
CA GLN A 85 0.54 -0.82 10.50
C GLN A 85 -0.92 -0.68 10.06
N GLY A 86 -1.54 -1.72 9.51
CA GLY A 86 -2.98 -1.72 9.20
C GLY A 86 -3.39 -0.85 8.00
N TRP A 87 -2.53 -0.65 7.01
CA TRP A 87 -2.77 0.24 5.86
C TRP A 87 -4.07 -0.03 5.10
N PHE A 88 -4.44 -1.30 4.90
CA PHE A 88 -5.71 -1.65 4.26
C PHE A 88 -6.92 -1.15 5.07
N GLU A 89 -6.90 -1.38 6.38
CA GLU A 89 -7.99 -0.95 7.26
C GLU A 89 -8.03 0.58 7.38
N PHE A 90 -6.88 1.25 7.38
CA PHE A 90 -6.79 2.71 7.34
C PHE A 90 -7.50 3.28 6.11
N ARG A 91 -7.17 2.78 4.91
CA ARG A 91 -7.84 3.19 3.67
C ARG A 91 -9.33 2.92 3.70
N ARG A 92 -9.74 1.68 4.05
CA ARG A 92 -11.16 1.30 4.15
C ARG A 92 -11.93 2.23 5.08
N GLN A 93 -11.33 2.61 6.22
CA GLN A 93 -11.94 3.52 7.17
C GLN A 93 -12.01 4.96 6.68
N LEU A 94 -11.00 5.47 5.99
CA LEU A 94 -11.06 6.77 5.35
C LEU A 94 -12.17 6.81 4.29
N GLU A 95 -12.23 5.81 3.42
CA GLU A 95 -13.20 5.75 2.32
C GLU A 95 -14.64 5.87 2.83
N TYR A 96 -15.07 5.02 3.77
CA TYR A 96 -16.45 5.12 4.25
C TYR A 96 -16.72 6.41 5.05
N LYS A 97 -15.74 6.94 5.78
CA LYS A 97 -15.94 8.16 6.59
C LYS A 97 -15.97 9.42 5.73
N GLN A 98 -15.19 9.46 4.66
CA GLN A 98 -15.26 10.52 3.67
C GLN A 98 -16.64 10.53 3.01
N VAL A 99 -17.11 9.36 2.56
CA VAL A 99 -18.47 9.22 2.01
C VAL A 99 -19.55 9.71 3.00
N TRP A 100 -19.44 9.38 4.29
CA TRP A 100 -20.40 9.87 5.30
C TRP A 100 -20.42 11.39 5.48
N LEU A 101 -19.29 12.05 5.22
CA LEU A 101 -19.13 13.50 5.38
C LEU A 101 -19.21 14.25 4.04
N GLY A 102 -19.50 13.55 2.94
CA GLY A 102 -19.60 14.14 1.60
C GLY A 102 -18.26 14.51 0.97
N GLY A 103 -17.16 13.90 1.40
CA GLY A 103 -15.84 14.06 0.80
C GLY A 103 -15.35 12.81 0.08
N ASP A 104 -14.13 12.90 -0.47
CA ASP A 104 -13.55 11.90 -1.36
C ASP A 104 -12.17 11.41 -0.90
N VAL A 105 -11.87 10.15 -1.20
CA VAL A 105 -10.53 9.57 -1.09
C VAL A 105 -10.00 9.24 -2.49
N LEU A 106 -8.90 9.86 -2.87
CA LEU A 106 -8.25 9.64 -4.17
C LEU A 106 -7.02 8.76 -4.01
N ALA A 107 -7.06 7.57 -4.61
CA ALA A 107 -5.92 6.67 -4.64
C ALA A 107 -5.07 6.94 -5.88
N VAL A 108 -3.82 7.38 -5.68
CA VAL A 108 -2.87 7.68 -6.76
C VAL A 108 -1.81 6.58 -6.89
N PRO A 109 -1.25 6.33 -8.08
CA PRO A 109 -0.15 5.38 -8.22
C PRO A 109 1.01 5.71 -7.27
N ALA A 110 1.50 4.73 -6.50
CA ALA A 110 2.56 4.94 -5.51
C ALA A 110 3.98 5.04 -6.14
N ARG A 111 4.13 4.69 -7.41
CA ARG A 111 5.45 4.58 -8.04
C ARG A 111 6.17 5.93 -8.06
N ASN A 112 7.39 5.98 -7.53
CA ASN A 112 8.28 7.15 -7.53
C ASN A 112 7.79 8.38 -6.74
N THR A 113 6.72 8.27 -5.94
CA THR A 113 6.25 9.38 -5.07
C THR A 113 7.34 9.83 -4.08
N SER A 114 8.17 8.91 -3.59
CA SER A 114 9.26 9.23 -2.66
C SER A 114 10.59 9.60 -3.32
N ARG A 115 10.65 9.62 -4.66
CA ARG A 115 11.88 9.78 -5.46
C ARG A 115 11.82 10.94 -6.45
N THR A 116 10.63 11.46 -6.71
CA THR A 116 10.41 12.59 -7.62
C THR A 116 10.68 13.87 -6.87
N CYS A 117 11.53 14.75 -7.40
CA CYS A 117 11.70 16.09 -6.87
C CYS A 117 10.44 16.92 -7.17
N PRO A 118 9.81 17.53 -6.16
CA PRO A 118 8.62 18.37 -6.39
C PRO A 118 8.97 19.70 -7.06
N ALA A 119 10.25 20.13 -7.02
CA ALA A 119 10.69 21.39 -7.61
C ALA A 119 11.02 21.28 -9.10
N CYS A 120 11.83 20.28 -9.51
CA CYS A 120 12.28 20.13 -10.90
C CYS A 120 11.74 18.89 -11.62
N GLY A 121 11.02 18.01 -10.93
CA GLY A 121 10.49 16.76 -11.52
C GLY A 121 11.52 15.63 -11.68
N HIS A 122 12.81 15.86 -11.41
CA HIS A 122 13.84 14.83 -11.52
C HIS A 122 13.55 13.61 -10.62
N VAL A 123 13.66 12.40 -11.19
CA VAL A 123 13.38 11.14 -10.47
C VAL A 123 14.66 10.32 -10.33
N SER A 124 15.19 10.23 -9.10
CA SER A 124 16.35 9.40 -8.79
C SER A 124 16.18 8.61 -7.49
N ALA A 125 16.89 7.48 -7.35
CA ALA A 125 16.97 6.76 -6.07
C ALA A 125 17.79 7.56 -5.07
N ASP A 126 18.81 8.26 -5.57
CA ASP A 126 19.75 9.03 -4.76
C ASP A 126 19.10 10.29 -4.17
N ASN A 127 17.93 10.68 -4.67
CA ASN A 127 17.14 11.76 -4.07
C ASN A 127 16.71 11.46 -2.61
N ARG A 128 16.67 10.18 -2.21
CA ARG A 128 16.31 9.74 -0.85
C ARG A 128 17.23 8.61 -0.40
N GLN A 129 18.34 8.96 0.23
CA GLN A 129 19.27 7.97 0.80
C GLN A 129 18.91 7.55 2.23
N THR A 130 18.12 8.35 2.95
CA THR A 130 17.70 8.05 4.32
C THR A 130 16.19 8.08 4.47
N GLN A 131 15.67 7.56 5.59
CA GLN A 131 14.23 7.59 5.84
C GLN A 131 13.71 9.03 5.97
N ALA A 132 14.47 9.94 6.57
CA ALA A 132 13.98 11.28 6.90
C ALA A 132 14.37 12.37 5.89
N LYS A 133 15.53 12.29 5.24
CA LYS A 133 16.05 13.36 4.36
C LYS A 133 15.78 13.05 2.88
N PHE A 134 15.26 14.06 2.17
CA PHE A 134 15.24 14.13 0.71
C PHE A 134 16.16 15.27 0.26
N ALA A 135 17.00 15.01 -0.74
CA ALA A 135 17.86 16.00 -1.36
C ALA A 135 17.98 15.69 -2.85
N CYS A 136 17.48 16.58 -3.71
CA CYS A 136 17.51 16.36 -5.14
C CYS A 136 18.93 16.47 -5.69
N VAL A 137 19.39 15.43 -6.39
CA VAL A 137 20.74 15.41 -7.01
C VAL A 137 20.88 16.30 -8.24
N ASP A 138 19.77 16.82 -8.75
CA ASP A 138 19.71 17.65 -9.97
C ASP A 138 19.61 19.14 -9.62
N CYS A 139 18.59 19.55 -8.86
CA CYS A 139 18.35 20.95 -8.52
C CYS A 139 18.72 21.36 -7.09
N GLY A 140 19.16 20.42 -6.24
CA GLY A 140 19.54 20.70 -4.85
C GLY A 140 18.39 20.92 -3.86
N TYR A 141 17.12 20.77 -4.27
CA TYR A 141 15.97 20.88 -3.36
C TYR A 141 16.07 19.91 -2.18
N GLU A 142 15.96 20.42 -0.95
CA GLU A 142 15.98 19.61 0.27
C GLU A 142 14.68 19.77 1.07
N ASN A 143 14.19 18.66 1.64
CA ASN A 143 13.08 18.66 2.59
C ASN A 143 13.03 17.31 3.36
N ASN A 144 12.09 17.17 4.29
CA ASN A 144 11.75 15.88 4.86
C ASN A 144 11.13 14.96 3.79
N ALA A 145 11.58 13.71 3.73
CA ALA A 145 11.17 12.76 2.69
C ALA A 145 9.68 12.38 2.75
N ASP A 146 9.07 12.37 3.95
CA ASP A 146 7.64 12.09 4.09
C ASP A 146 6.80 13.29 3.64
N VAL A 147 7.30 14.53 3.84
CA VAL A 147 6.69 15.75 3.28
C VAL A 147 6.77 15.75 1.76
N VAL A 148 7.92 15.38 1.17
CA VAL A 148 8.05 15.24 -0.29
C VAL A 148 7.10 14.19 -0.84
N GLY A 149 6.99 13.04 -0.16
CA GLY A 149 6.02 12.01 -0.50
C GLY A 149 4.58 12.56 -0.51
N ALA A 150 4.18 13.28 0.53
CA ALA A 150 2.86 13.89 0.64
C ALA A 150 2.58 14.92 -0.46
N ILE A 151 3.55 15.79 -0.77
CA ILE A 151 3.45 16.78 -1.87
C ILE A 151 3.20 16.06 -3.20
N ASN A 152 4.02 15.04 -3.51
CA ASN A 152 3.90 14.30 -4.76
C ASN A 152 2.59 13.51 -4.87
N VAL A 153 2.06 13.00 -3.74
CA VAL A 153 0.76 12.32 -3.70
C VAL A 153 -0.39 13.30 -3.92
N LEU A 154 -0.35 14.46 -3.27
CA LEU A 154 -1.36 15.51 -3.41
C LEU A 154 -1.40 16.05 -4.85
N GLU A 155 -0.23 16.35 -5.42
CA GLU A 155 -0.08 16.82 -6.78
C GLU A 155 -0.66 15.83 -7.80
N ARG A 156 -0.42 14.53 -7.63
CA ARG A 156 -1.05 13.50 -8.48
C ARG A 156 -2.57 13.48 -8.31
N GLY A 157 -3.07 13.64 -7.08
CA GLY A 157 -4.50 13.69 -6.82
C GLY A 157 -5.19 14.87 -7.48
N HIS A 158 -4.57 16.06 -7.44
CA HIS A 158 -5.05 17.24 -8.16
C HIS A 158 -5.13 17.02 -9.68
N ARG A 159 -4.15 16.33 -10.26
CA ARG A 159 -4.20 15.97 -11.69
C ARG A 159 -5.35 15.02 -12.01
N LEU A 160 -5.61 14.01 -11.16
CA LEU A 160 -6.76 13.11 -11.37
C LEU A 160 -8.09 13.88 -11.35
N LEU A 161 -8.25 14.83 -10.43
CA LEU A 161 -9.43 15.68 -10.35
C LEU A 161 -9.58 16.61 -11.57
N ALA A 162 -8.49 17.24 -11.99
CA ALA A 162 -8.50 18.20 -13.10
C ALA A 162 -8.72 17.51 -14.46
N CYS A 163 -8.14 16.32 -14.66
CA CYS A 163 -8.14 15.64 -15.96
C CYS A 163 -9.21 14.54 -16.09
N GLY A 164 -9.92 14.18 -15.02
CA GLY A 164 -10.95 13.13 -15.03
C GLY A 164 -10.40 11.71 -15.26
N GLU A 165 -9.09 11.50 -15.17
CA GLU A 165 -8.51 10.18 -15.35
C GLU A 165 -8.78 9.32 -14.12
N LEU A 166 -9.70 8.35 -14.25
CA LEU A 166 -9.78 7.24 -13.30
C LEU A 166 -8.43 6.51 -13.36
N ALA A 167 -7.72 6.49 -12.23
CA ALA A 167 -6.53 5.66 -12.04
C ALA A 167 -6.78 4.29 -12.68
N GLN A 168 -5.96 3.93 -13.68
CA GLN A 168 -6.12 2.70 -14.47
C GLN A 168 -6.17 1.48 -13.55
N SER A 169 -7.39 1.13 -13.17
CA SER A 169 -7.79 -0.16 -12.61
C SER A 169 -8.27 -1.06 -13.74
N GLY A 170 -7.62 -0.98 -14.90
CA GLY A 170 -7.82 -1.88 -16.01
C GLY A 170 -6.66 -2.87 -16.05
N ARG A 171 -6.94 -4.15 -15.77
CA ARG A 171 -6.06 -5.25 -16.17
C ARG A 171 -5.72 -5.03 -17.65
N SER A 172 -4.43 -5.06 -18.01
CA SER A 172 -4.01 -5.18 -19.40
C SER A 172 -4.61 -6.48 -19.95
N VAL A 173 -5.69 -6.36 -20.71
CA VAL A 173 -6.20 -7.45 -21.54
C VAL A 173 -5.16 -7.58 -22.64
N LYS A 174 -4.35 -8.65 -22.59
CA LYS A 174 -3.60 -9.09 -23.75
C LYS A 174 -4.62 -9.35 -24.85
N GLN A 175 -4.69 -8.50 -25.85
CA GLN A 175 -5.37 -8.84 -27.09
C GLN A 175 -4.48 -9.86 -27.81
N GLU A 176 -5.03 -11.03 -28.10
CA GLU A 176 -4.42 -11.92 -29.08
C GLU A 176 -4.49 -11.27 -30.46
N PRO A 177 -3.44 -11.40 -31.29
CA PRO A 177 -3.48 -10.90 -32.66
C PRO A 177 -4.51 -11.72 -33.45
N ALA A 178 -5.41 -11.02 -34.14
CA ALA A 178 -6.33 -11.65 -35.08
C ALA A 178 -5.54 -12.26 -36.25
N GLU A 179 -5.72 -13.55 -36.51
CA GLU A 179 -5.19 -14.22 -37.69
C GLU A 179 -5.80 -13.58 -38.95
N ALA A 180 -4.94 -12.97 -39.77
CA ALA A 180 -5.32 -12.50 -41.09
C ALA A 180 -5.54 -13.70 -42.01
N THR A 181 -6.80 -13.98 -42.37
CA THR A 181 -7.12 -14.93 -43.45
C THR A 181 -6.79 -14.28 -44.79
N THR A 182 -5.67 -14.67 -45.39
CA THR A 182 -5.35 -14.32 -46.77
C THR A 182 -6.23 -15.15 -47.70
N GLN A 183 -7.29 -14.56 -48.23
CA GLN A 183 -8.06 -15.16 -49.33
C GLN A 183 -7.19 -15.15 -50.59
N GLY A 184 -6.84 -16.34 -51.08
CA GLY A 184 -6.16 -16.52 -52.36
C GLY A 184 -7.08 -16.16 -53.52
N LEU A 185 -6.72 -15.10 -54.26
CA LEU A 185 -7.26 -14.84 -55.58
C LEU A 185 -6.59 -15.80 -56.57
N ALA A 186 -7.29 -16.87 -56.92
CA ALA A 186 -7.03 -17.61 -58.14
C ALA A 186 -7.66 -16.85 -59.31
N LEU A 187 -6.82 -16.34 -60.22
CA LEU A 187 -7.26 -15.94 -61.55
C LEU A 187 -6.82 -17.03 -62.54
N VAL A 188 -7.82 -17.47 -63.31
CA VAL A 188 -7.73 -18.35 -64.48
C VAL A 188 -6.99 -17.64 -65.61
#